data_AF-A0A1I3QGJ1-F1
#
_entry.id   AF-A0A1I3QGJ1-F1
#
_cell.length_a   1.000
_cell.length_b   1.000
_cell.length_c   1.000
_cell.angle_alpha   90.00
_cell.angle_beta   90.00
_cell.angle_gamma   90.00
#
_symmetry.space_group_name_H-M   'P 1'
#
loop_
_entity.id
_entity.type
_entity.pdbx_description
1 polymer ?
#
loop_
_entity_poly.entity_id
_entity_poly.type
_entity_poly.pdbx_seq_one_letter_code
_entity_poly.pdbx_strand_id
1 'polypeptide(L)'
;MRTILFDFDGTVADTLPLIFTAFRSTFQRFLHKHYTDEQIIALFGPTETGIVKRNCLPTSTTPAWNTYLLPIQMNICVCTILLKSRTCWISFAMPAFSLEL
;
A
#
# COMPACT_ATOMS: atom_id res chain seq x y z
N MET A 1 30.00 -21.21 -7.04
CA MET A 1 28.62 -20.79 -7.38
C MET A 1 28.50 -19.31 -7.04
N ARG A 2 27.96 -18.46 -7.93
CA ARG A 2 27.71 -17.04 -7.62
C ARG A 2 26.20 -16.80 -7.71
N THR A 3 25.54 -16.78 -6.56
CA THR A 3 24.13 -16.40 -6.43
C THR A 3 24.09 -14.94 -6.01
N ILE A 4 23.24 -14.14 -6.66
CA ILE A 4 23.02 -12.74 -6.31
C ILE A 4 21.54 -12.61 -5.96
N LEU A 5 21.26 -12.01 -4.81
CA LEU A 5 19.91 -11.76 -4.32
C LEU A 5 19.65 -10.25 -4.38
N PHE A 6 18.59 -9.84 -5.07
CA PHE A 6 18.16 -8.45 -5.15
C PHE A 6 16.87 -8.28 -4.35
N ASP A 7 16.78 -7.14 -3.65
CA ASP A 7 15.51 -6.65 -3.16
C ASP A 7 14.65 -6.17 -4.35
N PHE A 8 13.34 -6.07 -4.17
CA PHE A 8 12.44 -5.65 -5.25
C PHE A 8 12.20 -4.14 -5.22
N ASP A 9 11.70 -3.62 -4.10
CA ASP A 9 11.24 -2.24 -3.98
C ASP A 9 12.42 -1.26 -3.96
N GLY A 10 12.44 -0.34 -4.93
CA GLY A 10 13.52 0.63 -5.09
C GLY A 10 14.85 0.06 -5.59
N THR A 11 14.96 -1.27 -5.79
CA THR A 11 16.16 -1.93 -6.33
C THR A 11 15.92 -2.47 -7.73
N VAL A 12 14.88 -3.28 -7.93
CA VAL A 12 14.50 -3.83 -9.25
C VAL A 12 13.39 -2.99 -9.89
N ALA A 13 12.49 -2.42 -9.09
CA ALA A 13 11.38 -1.59 -9.55
C ALA A 13 11.27 -0.29 -8.76
N ASP A 14 10.94 0.82 -9.44
CA ASP A 14 10.71 2.12 -8.81
C ASP A 14 9.28 2.20 -8.22
N THR A 15 9.07 1.47 -7.13
CA THR A 15 7.78 1.38 -6.41
C THR A 15 7.70 2.32 -5.20
N LEU A 16 8.84 2.88 -4.76
CA LEU A 16 8.92 3.74 -3.58
C LEU A 16 8.00 4.97 -3.63
N PRO A 17 7.85 5.70 -4.75
CA PRO A 17 6.95 6.84 -4.82
C PRO A 17 5.47 6.48 -4.53
N LEU A 18 5.05 5.29 -5.00
CA LEU A 18 3.70 4.78 -4.74
C LEU A 18 3.54 4.41 -3.26
N ILE A 19 4.52 3.72 -2.69
CA ILE A 19 4.53 3.31 -1.29
C ILE A 19 4.46 4.54 -0.36
N PHE A 20 5.26 5.58 -0.62
CA PHE A 20 5.22 6.83 0.15
C PHE A 20 3.85 7.52 0.04
N THR A 21 3.27 7.56 -1.16
CA THR A 21 1.94 8.14 -1.36
C THR A 21 0.85 7.36 -0.61
N ALA A 22 0.92 6.02 -0.62
CA ALA A 22 -0.01 5.16 0.11
C ALA A 22 0.09 5.36 1.64
N PHE A 23 1.31 5.40 2.20
CA PHE A 23 1.49 5.71 3.62
C PHE A 23 1.00 7.10 3.99
N ARG A 24 1.38 8.12 3.21
CA ARG A 24 1.02 9.51 3.46
C ARG A 24 -0.48 9.71 3.47
N SER A 25 -1.18 9.20 2.46
CA SER A 25 -2.65 9.27 2.38
C SER A 25 -3.34 8.53 3.52
N THR A 26 -2.83 7.36 3.91
CA THR A 26 -3.35 6.60 5.05
C THR A 26 -3.16 7.36 6.36
N PHE A 27 -1.96 7.87 6.64
CA PHE A 27 -1.69 8.62 7.88
C PHE A 27 -2.41 9.96 7.92
N GLN A 28 -2.55 10.65 6.78
CA GLN A 28 -3.35 11.86 6.72
C GLN A 28 -4.82 11.57 7.05
N ARG A 29 -5.37 10.44 6.58
CA ARG A 29 -6.76 10.05 6.83
C ARG A 29 -7.03 9.62 8.27
N PHE A 30 -6.14 8.82 8.86
CA PHE A 30 -6.39 8.17 10.15
C PHE A 30 -5.67 8.82 11.34
N LEU A 31 -4.60 9.58 11.10
CA LEU A 31 -3.80 10.26 12.13
C LEU A 31 -3.88 11.78 12.01
N HIS A 32 -4.49 12.31 10.94
CA HIS A 32 -4.57 13.74 10.64
C HIS A 32 -3.20 14.43 10.61
N LYS A 33 -2.17 13.68 10.22
CA LYS A 33 -0.78 14.15 10.15
C LYS A 33 -0.24 13.95 8.75
N HIS A 34 0.46 14.96 8.25
CA HIS A 34 1.20 14.87 7.00
C HIS A 34 2.62 14.39 7.29
N TYR A 35 3.03 13.29 6.65
CA TYR A 35 4.36 12.74 6.78
C TYR A 35 5.21 13.09 5.55
N THR A 36 6.44 13.51 5.80
CA THR A 36 7.51 13.63 4.80
C THR A 36 8.08 12.25 4.46
N ASP A 37 8.81 12.14 3.36
CA ASP A 37 9.39 10.86 2.94
C ASP A 37 10.43 10.37 3.95
N GLU A 38 11.23 11.28 4.52
CA GLU A 38 12.19 10.96 5.57
C GLU A 38 11.51 10.39 6.82
N GLN A 39 10.35 10.95 7.20
CA GLN A 39 9.57 10.44 8.32
C GLN A 39 8.95 9.07 8.01
N ILE A 40 8.53 8.81 6.77
CA ILE A 40 8.01 7.50 6.37
C ILE A 40 9.13 6.46 6.36
N ILE A 41 10.30 6.81 5.82
CA ILE A 41 11.49 5.95 5.82
C ILE A 41 11.90 5.61 7.26
N ALA A 42 11.82 6.57 8.20
CA ALA A 42 12.11 6.31 9.60
C ALA A 42 11.15 5.32 10.28
N LEU A 43 9.98 5.06 9.69
CA LEU A 43 9.04 4.03 10.16
C LEU A 43 9.36 2.64 9.61
N PHE A 44 10.21 2.53 8.59
CA PHE A 44 10.61 1.25 8.01
C PHE A 44 11.42 0.40 8.99
N GLY A 45 11.31 -0.92 8.84
CA GLY A 45 11.89 -1.90 9.76
C GLY A 45 10.92 -3.05 10.02
N PRO A 46 9.71 -2.81 10.57
CA PRO A 46 8.64 -3.80 10.57
C PRO A 46 7.98 -3.93 9.20
N THR A 47 7.16 -4.98 9.05
CA THR A 47 6.26 -5.12 7.89
C THR A 47 5.32 -3.93 7.79
N GLU A 48 4.83 -3.61 6.59
CA GLU A 48 3.93 -2.47 6.39
C GLU A 48 2.65 -2.59 7.21
N THR A 49 2.10 -3.82 7.30
CA THR A 49 1.00 -4.16 8.23
C THR A 49 1.35 -3.81 9.68
N GLY A 50 2.59 -4.07 10.10
CA GLY A 50 3.11 -3.74 11.41
C GLY A 50 3.24 -2.22 11.61
N ILE A 51 3.66 -1.47 10.60
CA ILE A 51 3.71 0.00 10.64
C ILE A 51 2.29 0.55 10.87
N VAL A 52 1.31 0.12 10.08
CA VAL A 52 -0.08 0.57 10.21
C VAL A 52 -0.63 0.21 11.59
N LYS A 53 -0.42 -1.03 12.06
CA LYS A 53 -0.88 -1.49 13.39
C LYS A 53 -0.25 -0.72 14.55
N ARG A 54 1.01 -0.29 14.44
CA ARG A 54 1.70 0.46 15.50
C ARG A 54 1.27 1.92 15.56
N ASN A 55 0.98 2.52 14.42
CA ASN A 55 0.70 3.96 14.33
C ASN A 55 -0.80 4.28 14.41
N CYS A 56 -1.67 3.38 13.96
CA CYS A 56 -3.12 3.55 14.01
C CYS A 56 -3.75 2.92 15.25
N LEU A 57 -4.93 3.43 15.63
CA LEU A 57 -5.72 2.85 16.72
C LEU A 57 -6.22 1.44 16.34
N PRO A 58 -6.46 0.54 17.32
CA PRO A 58 -6.97 -0.80 17.04
C PRO A 58 -8.28 -0.78 16.25
N THR A 59 -9.17 0.15 16.59
CA THR A 59 -10.48 0.33 15.92
C THR A 59 -10.35 0.76 14.46
N SER A 60 -9.28 1.49 14.10
CA SER A 60 -9.07 2.00 12.74
C SER A 60 -8.02 1.21 11.94
N THR A 61 -7.45 0.15 12.50
CA THR A 61 -6.38 -0.63 11.85
C THR A 61 -6.85 -1.31 10.56
N THR A 62 -8.01 -1.99 10.58
CA THR A 62 -8.56 -2.65 9.38
C THR A 62 -8.86 -1.66 8.25
N PRO A 63 -9.60 -0.56 8.48
CA PRO A 63 -9.85 0.42 7.42
C PRO A 63 -8.56 1.15 6.98
N ALA A 64 -7.59 1.37 7.88
CA ALA A 64 -6.29 1.93 7.52
C ALA A 64 -5.49 1.00 6.60
N TRP A 65 -5.45 -0.30 6.92
CA TRP A 65 -4.80 -1.30 6.09
C TRP A 65 -5.42 -1.39 4.69
N ASN A 66 -6.76 -1.38 4.62
CA ASN A 66 -7.45 -1.38 3.33
C ASN A 66 -7.15 -0.11 2.53
N THR A 67 -7.13 1.06 3.19
CA THR A 67 -6.80 2.34 2.52
C THR A 67 -5.37 2.34 1.98
N TYR A 68 -4.41 1.74 2.71
CA TYR A 68 -3.03 1.57 2.26
C TYR A 68 -2.92 0.63 1.05
N LEU A 69 -3.60 -0.52 1.10
CA LEU A 69 -3.49 -1.56 0.07
C LEU A 69 -4.15 -1.21 -1.26
N LEU A 70 -5.31 -0.53 -1.24
CA LEU A 70 -6.09 -0.24 -2.44
C LEU A 70 -5.27 0.41 -3.58
N PRO A 71 -4.51 1.51 -3.36
CA PRO A 71 -3.72 2.12 -4.43
C PRO A 71 -2.61 1.21 -4.94
N ILE A 72 -1.98 0.42 -4.06
CA ILE A 72 -0.91 -0.50 -4.42
C ILE A 72 -1.44 -1.66 -5.28
N GLN A 73 -2.55 -2.28 -4.86
CA GLN A 73 -3.16 -3.40 -5.57
C GLN A 73 -3.77 -2.98 -6.91
N MET A 74 -4.34 -1.78 -6.99
CA MET A 74 -4.84 -1.23 -8.25
C MET A 74 -3.72 -0.91 -9.24
N ASN A 75 -2.58 -0.39 -8.79
CA ASN A 75 -1.46 -0.06 -9.69
C ASN A 75 -0.72 -1.32 -10.20
N ILE A 76 -0.58 -2.35 -9.35
CA ILE A 76 -0.09 -3.68 -9.77
C ILE A 76 -1.06 -4.34 -10.76
N CYS A 77 -2.38 -4.20 -10.55
CA CYS A 77 -3.39 -4.71 -11.47
C CYS A 77 -3.33 -3.98 -12.82
N VAL A 78 -3.14 -2.65 -12.84
CA VAL A 78 -2.92 -1.86 -14.06
C VAL A 78 -1.64 -2.30 -14.79
N CYS A 79 -0.54 -2.54 -14.08
CA CYS A 79 0.67 -3.13 -14.68
C CYS A 79 0.41 -4.52 -15.29
N THR A 80 -0.43 -5.34 -14.66
CA THR A 80 -0.82 -6.67 -15.18
C THR A 80 -1.71 -6.55 -16.42
N ILE A 81 -2.61 -5.56 -16.46
CA ILE A 81 -3.47 -5.25 -17.62
C ILE A 81 -2.64 -4.71 -18.79
N LEU A 82 -1.60 -3.91 -18.52
CA LEU A 82 -0.73 -3.34 -19.55
C LEU A 82 0.34 -4.33 -20.07
N LEU A 83 0.73 -5.33 -19.27
CA LEU A 83 1.70 -6.36 -19.68
C LEU A 83 1.07 -7.71 -20.10
N LYS A 84 -0.25 -7.86 -20.06
CA LYS A 84 -0.92 -9.08 -20.54
C LYS A 84 -2.13 -8.79 -21.39
N SER A 85 -1.91 -8.98 -22.70
CA SER A 85 -2.92 -9.28 -23.71
C SER A 85 -4.08 -10.10 -23.13
N ARG A 86 -5.28 -9.51 -23.25
CA ARG A 86 -6.64 -10.07 -23.30
C ARG A 86 -6.94 -11.25 -22.35
N THR A 87 -7.90 -10.96 -21.46
CA THR A 87 -8.72 -11.82 -20.58
C THR A 87 -8.13 -12.21 -19.22
N CYS A 88 -8.38 -11.37 -18.22
CA CYS A 88 -8.49 -11.86 -16.84
C CYS A 88 -9.65 -11.17 -16.14
N TRP A 89 -10.79 -11.86 -16.13
CA TRP A 89 -11.94 -11.57 -15.29
C TRP A 89 -11.58 -11.93 -13.86
N ILE A 90 -11.32 -10.95 -13.01
CA ILE A 90 -11.39 -11.14 -11.56
C ILE A 90 -12.49 -10.21 -11.06
N SER A 91 -13.69 -10.78 -10.96
CA SER A 91 -14.69 -10.31 -10.02
C SER A 91 -14.08 -10.33 -8.63
N PHE A 92 -13.74 -9.16 -8.10
CA PHE A 92 -13.64 -8.98 -6.67
C PHE A 92 -14.67 -7.94 -6.28
N ALA A 93 -15.75 -8.43 -5.69
CA ALA A 93 -16.78 -7.62 -5.08
C ALA A 93 -16.15 -6.71 -4.02
N MET A 94 -16.17 -5.41 -4.27
CA MET A 94 -16.14 -4.42 -3.20
C MET A 94 -17.50 -4.49 -2.52
N PRO A 95 -17.65 -4.84 -1.23
CA PRO A 95 -18.83 -4.40 -0.52
C PRO A 95 -18.68 -2.89 -0.38
N ALA A 96 -19.54 -2.17 -1.08
CA ALA A 96 -19.79 -0.77 -0.84
C ALA A 96 -20.04 -0.60 0.66
N PHE A 97 -19.16 0.15 1.31
CA PHE A 97 -19.36 0.63 2.67
C PHE A 97 -20.49 1.67 2.57
N SER A 98 -21.74 1.20 2.65
CA SER A 98 -22.91 2.06 2.77
C SER A 98 -22.78 2.85 4.06
N LEU A 99 -22.57 4.15 3.88
CA LEU A 99 -22.85 5.17 4.85
C LEU A 99 -24.39 5.31 4.89
N GLU A 100 -25.04 4.70 5.87
CA GLU A 100 -26.36 5.15 6.30
C GLU A 100 -26.29 5.52 7.78
N LEU A 101 -26.73 6.74 8.04
CA LEU A 101 -27.06 7.33 9.33
C LEU A 101 -28.22 6.57 9.99
#